data_AF-A0A2V8EWZ4-F1
#
_entry.id   AF-A0A2V8EWZ4-F1
#
_cell.length_a   1.000
_cell.length_b   1.000
_cell.length_c   1.000
_cell.angle_alpha   90.00
_cell.angle_beta   90.00
_cell.angle_gamma   90.00
#
_symmetry.space_group_name_H-M   'P 1'
#
loop_
_entity.id
_entity.type
_entity.pdbx_description
1 polymer ?
#
loop_
_entity_poly.entity_id
_entity_poly.type
_entity_poly.pdbx_seq_one_letter_code
_entity_poly.pdbx_strand_id
1 'polypeptide(L)'
;MSRLVFGNCVFDRERRELTRRGSPVHAGPKSLLLLKLLMDSRPRALTKEEIHKRLWPDTFVSDATLTSLVAELRAAVGDDARAPELIRTLYGYGYAFCGEIEADASRSPDPRLGRSFRVILGDREISLGRGAHLLGRANKAAIFVDDTGVSRHHARITIDEHGAKLEDLGGVG
;
A
#
# COMPACT_ATOMS: atom_id res chain seq x y z
N MET A 1 -5.77 9.22 9.00
CA MET A 1 -4.72 8.31 9.50
C MET A 1 -4.48 7.24 8.44
N SER A 2 -3.44 7.41 7.61
CA SER A 2 -3.22 6.54 6.45
C SER A 2 -2.28 5.37 6.71
N ARG A 3 -1.39 5.46 7.71
CA ARG A 3 -0.53 4.34 8.13
C ARG A 3 -1.07 3.59 9.33
N LEU A 4 -1.06 2.27 9.22
CA LEU A 4 -1.44 1.32 10.25
C LEU A 4 -0.24 0.44 10.61
N VAL A 5 0.07 0.35 11.90
CA VAL A 5 1.07 -0.56 12.46
C VAL A 5 0.34 -1.80 12.98
N PHE A 6 0.88 -2.97 12.69
CA PHE A 6 0.34 -4.26 13.15
C PHE A 6 1.44 -5.31 13.13
N GLY A 7 1.61 -6.05 14.23
CA GLY A 7 2.74 -6.96 14.39
C GLY A 7 4.07 -6.27 14.06
N ASN A 8 4.83 -6.84 13.12
CA ASN A 8 6.09 -6.26 12.64
C ASN A 8 5.94 -5.44 11.34
N CYS A 9 4.72 -5.04 10.99
CA CYS A 9 4.39 -4.44 9.71
C CYS A 9 3.85 -3.01 9.85
N VAL A 10 4.08 -2.22 8.81
CA VAL A 10 3.45 -0.91 8.60
C VAL A 10 2.84 -0.90 7.22
N PHE A 11 1.52 -0.65 7.15
CA PHE A 11 0.77 -0.54 5.91
C PHE A 11 0.28 0.89 5.71
N ASP A 12 0.69 1.51 4.61
CA ASP A 12 0.20 2.81 4.15
C ASP A 12 -0.98 2.59 3.20
N ARG A 13 -2.20 2.93 3.65
CA ARG A 13 -3.45 2.70 2.93
C ARG A 13 -3.61 3.58 1.70
N GLU A 14 -2.98 4.75 1.68
CA GLU A 14 -3.04 5.71 0.56
C GLU A 14 -2.05 5.31 -0.52
N ARG A 15 -0.81 5.01 -0.11
CA ARG A 15 0.26 4.62 -1.04
C ARG A 15 0.17 3.16 -1.48
N ARG A 16 -0.59 2.35 -0.77
CA ARG A 16 -0.63 0.89 -0.92
C ARG A 16 0.79 0.32 -0.83
N GLU A 17 1.50 0.71 0.23
CA GLU A 17 2.86 0.26 0.50
C GLU A 17 2.87 -0.54 1.80
N LEU A 18 3.54 -1.69 1.77
CA LEU A 18 3.74 -2.54 2.94
C LEU A 18 5.22 -2.56 3.29
N THR A 19 5.51 -2.38 4.58
CA THR A 19 6.85 -2.46 5.15
C THR A 19 6.81 -3.51 6.25
N ARG A 20 7.82 -4.38 6.34
CA ARG A 20 7.97 -5.38 7.41
C ARG A 20 9.36 -5.27 8.00
N ARG A 21 9.44 -5.09 9.33
CA ARG A 21 10.70 -4.86 10.05
C ARG A 21 11.54 -3.74 9.44
N GLY A 22 10.88 -2.68 8.98
CA GLY A 22 11.53 -1.51 8.35
C GLY A 22 11.88 -1.66 6.86
N SER A 23 11.76 -2.85 6.28
CA SER A 23 12.07 -3.11 4.86
C SER A 23 10.81 -3.15 4.00
N PRO A 24 10.77 -2.50 2.81
CA PRO A 24 9.66 -2.63 1.88
C PRO A 24 9.42 -4.09 1.49
N VAL A 25 8.15 -4.51 1.50
CA VAL A 25 7.73 -5.83 1.06
C VAL A 25 6.96 -5.70 -0.24
N HIS A 26 7.41 -6.43 -1.26
CA HIS A 26 6.66 -6.52 -2.51
C HIS A 26 5.48 -7.47 -2.33
N ALA A 27 4.26 -6.95 -2.52
CA ALA A 27 3.03 -7.73 -2.57
C ALA A 27 2.19 -7.24 -3.75
N GLY A 28 1.48 -8.15 -4.38
CA GLY A 28 0.64 -7.86 -5.52
C GLY A 28 -0.48 -6.86 -5.16
N PRO A 29 -0.97 -6.06 -6.13
CA PRO A 29 -2.02 -5.07 -5.87
C PRO A 29 -3.30 -5.66 -5.23
N LYS A 30 -3.67 -6.89 -5.61
CA LYS A 30 -4.82 -7.60 -5.02
C LYS A 30 -4.55 -8.05 -3.58
N SER A 31 -3.31 -8.41 -3.25
CA SER A 31 -2.92 -8.82 -1.90
C SER A 31 -3.01 -7.64 -0.92
N LEU A 32 -2.50 -6.48 -1.36
CA LEU A 32 -2.62 -5.23 -0.59
C LEU A 32 -4.06 -4.73 -0.48
N LEU A 33 -4.87 -4.94 -1.52
CA LEU A 33 -6.31 -4.64 -1.45
C LEU A 33 -7.04 -5.59 -0.49
N LEU A 34 -6.71 -6.89 -0.50
CA LEU A 34 -7.25 -7.87 0.44
C LEU A 34 -6.88 -7.49 1.89
N LEU A 35 -5.63 -7.11 2.15
CA LEU A 35 -5.20 -6.64 3.46
C LEU A 35 -6.06 -5.48 3.95
N LYS A 36 -6.23 -4.45 3.10
CA LYS A 36 -7.09 -3.30 3.40
C LYS A 36 -8.52 -3.73 3.70
N LEU A 37 -9.11 -4.60 2.88
CA LEU A 37 -10.49 -5.07 3.06
C LEU A 37 -10.69 -5.80 4.40
N LEU A 38 -9.74 -6.66 4.78
CA LEU A 38 -9.80 -7.41 6.03
C LEU A 38 -9.62 -6.49 7.25
N MET A 39 -8.70 -5.52 7.18
CA MET A 39 -8.50 -4.51 8.23
C MET A 39 -9.72 -3.63 8.41
N ASP A 40 -10.32 -3.15 7.31
CA ASP A 40 -11.49 -2.26 7.33
C ASP A 40 -12.75 -2.97 7.87
N SER A 41 -12.76 -4.30 7.84
CA SER A 41 -13.87 -5.11 8.33
C SER A 41 -13.66 -5.63 9.75
N ARG A 42 -12.50 -5.35 10.38
CA ARG A 42 -12.18 -5.84 11.73
C ARG A 42 -13.22 -5.37 12.75
N PRO A 43 -13.60 -6.22 13.74
CA PRO A 43 -13.17 -7.61 13.96
C PRO A 43 -13.99 -8.65 13.18
N ARG A 44 -14.88 -8.23 12.28
CA ARG A 44 -15.76 -9.11 11.51
C ARG A 44 -14.96 -9.92 10.49
N ALA A 45 -15.31 -11.19 10.33
CA ALA A 45 -14.87 -11.98 9.19
C ALA A 45 -15.60 -11.52 7.91
N LEU A 46 -14.90 -11.57 6.78
CA LEU A 46 -15.51 -11.44 5.46
C LEU A 46 -15.74 -12.83 4.87
N THR A 47 -16.89 -13.03 4.24
CA THR A 47 -17.16 -14.27 3.50
C THR A 47 -16.29 -14.33 2.24
N LYS A 48 -16.04 -15.54 1.74
CA LYS A 48 -15.37 -15.71 0.44
C LYS A 48 -16.08 -14.97 -0.68
N GLU A 49 -17.41 -14.99 -0.68
CA GLU A 49 -18.26 -14.30 -1.66
C GLU A 49 -18.12 -12.77 -1.58
N GLU A 50 -18.11 -12.20 -0.37
CA GLU A 50 -17.86 -10.77 -0.16
C GLU A 50 -16.48 -10.36 -0.67
N ILE A 51 -15.45 -11.17 -0.37
CA ILE A 51 -14.09 -10.94 -0.84
C ILE A 51 -14.03 -11.03 -2.36
N HIS A 52 -14.64 -12.06 -2.96
CA HIS A 52 -14.69 -12.24 -4.41
C HIS A 52 -15.36 -11.04 -5.08
N LYS A 53 -16.51 -10.59 -4.59
CA LYS A 53 -17.23 -9.46 -5.16
C LYS A 53 -16.44 -8.15 -5.08
N ARG A 54 -15.68 -7.93 -4.01
CA ARG A 54 -14.88 -6.70 -3.85
C ARG A 54 -13.56 -6.74 -4.61
N LEU A 55 -12.94 -7.91 -4.75
CA LEU A 55 -11.67 -8.06 -5.44
C LEU A 55 -11.86 -8.32 -6.93
N TRP A 56 -12.90 -9.02 -7.36
CA TRP A 56 -13.14 -9.42 -8.75
C TRP A 56 -14.62 -9.20 -9.11
N PRO A 57 -15.11 -7.95 -9.15
CA PRO A 57 -16.53 -7.67 -9.40
C PRO A 57 -17.01 -8.19 -10.76
N ASP A 58 -16.13 -8.19 -11.77
CA ASP A 58 -16.45 -8.55 -13.16
C ASP A 58 -15.76 -9.84 -13.61
N THR A 59 -15.32 -10.69 -12.67
CA THR A 59 -14.58 -11.92 -13.02
C THR A 59 -14.91 -13.06 -12.08
N PHE A 60 -15.30 -14.20 -12.65
CA PHE A 60 -15.41 -15.44 -11.90
C PHE A 60 -14.01 -16.02 -11.66
N VAL A 61 -13.59 -16.04 -10.40
CA VAL A 61 -12.37 -16.72 -9.95
C VAL A 61 -12.72 -17.86 -9.01
N SER A 62 -11.89 -18.89 -9.00
CA SER A 62 -12.07 -20.03 -8.09
C SER A 62 -11.62 -19.69 -6.67
N ASP A 63 -12.14 -20.44 -5.69
CA ASP A 63 -11.66 -20.40 -4.31
C ASP A 63 -10.15 -20.67 -4.18
N ALA A 64 -9.57 -21.42 -5.12
CA ALA A 64 -8.13 -21.65 -5.17
C ALA A 64 -7.36 -20.36 -5.41
N THR A 65 -7.86 -19.46 -6.27
CA THR A 65 -7.26 -18.14 -6.50
C THR A 65 -7.26 -17.29 -5.23
N LEU A 66 -8.38 -17.28 -4.48
CA LEU A 66 -8.43 -16.57 -3.19
C LEU A 66 -7.47 -17.20 -2.17
N THR A 67 -7.37 -18.53 -2.13
CA THR A 67 -6.47 -19.24 -1.23
C THR A 67 -5.00 -18.89 -1.52
N SER A 68 -4.60 -18.86 -2.79
CA SER A 68 -3.27 -18.41 -3.21
C SER A 68 -3.00 -16.95 -2.85
N LEU A 69 -4.00 -16.07 -3.02
CA LEU A 69 -3.87 -14.67 -2.66
C LEU A 69 -3.68 -14.49 -1.14
N VAL A 70 -4.38 -15.27 -0.33
CA VAL A 70 -4.21 -15.26 1.14
C VAL A 70 -2.83 -15.80 1.51
N ALA A 71 -2.33 -16.83 0.84
CA ALA A 71 -0.97 -17.35 1.07
C ALA A 71 0.10 -16.31 0.73
N GLU A 72 -0.04 -15.60 -0.39
CA GLU A 72 0.82 -14.47 -0.76
C GLU A 72 0.78 -13.37 0.30
N LEU A 73 -0.42 -13.00 0.75
CA LEU A 73 -0.59 -11.99 1.79
C LEU A 73 0.09 -12.40 3.10
N ARG A 74 -0.11 -13.65 3.55
CA ARG A 74 0.55 -14.20 4.74
C ARG A 74 2.06 -14.13 4.64
N ALA A 75 2.63 -14.53 3.51
CA ALA A 75 4.07 -14.44 3.27
C ALA A 75 4.57 -12.98 3.35
N ALA A 76 3.81 -12.04 2.78
CA ALA A 76 4.16 -10.62 2.79
C ALA A 76 4.15 -10.02 4.21
N VAL A 77 3.13 -10.33 5.02
CA VAL A 77 3.05 -9.83 6.41
C VAL A 77 3.87 -10.68 7.40
N GLY A 78 4.38 -11.83 6.95
CA GLY A 78 5.12 -12.77 7.78
C GLY A 78 4.27 -13.54 8.79
N ASP A 79 3.01 -13.82 8.43
CA ASP A 79 2.05 -14.59 9.22
C ASP A 79 2.13 -16.08 8.86
N ASP A 80 2.13 -16.96 9.85
CA ASP A 80 2.15 -18.42 9.64
C ASP A 80 0.72 -18.94 9.51
N ALA A 81 0.44 -19.69 8.44
CA ALA A 81 -0.86 -20.33 8.25
C ALA A 81 -1.18 -21.40 9.31
N ARG A 82 -0.17 -22.02 9.94
CA ARG A 82 -0.34 -23.03 11.01
C ARG A 82 -0.58 -22.40 12.38
N ALA A 83 -0.10 -21.19 12.60
CA ALA A 83 -0.26 -20.42 13.83
C ALA A 83 -0.57 -18.94 13.49
N PRO A 84 -1.77 -18.65 12.95
CA PRO A 84 -2.08 -17.32 12.44
C PRO A 84 -2.28 -16.32 13.57
N GLU A 85 -1.48 -15.26 13.57
CA GLU A 85 -1.58 -14.12 14.50
C GLU A 85 -2.33 -12.95 13.84
N LEU A 86 -2.18 -12.79 12.53
CA LEU A 86 -2.75 -11.67 11.79
C LEU A 86 -4.00 -12.06 10.98
N ILE A 87 -3.94 -13.17 10.24
CA ILE A 87 -4.99 -13.54 9.29
C ILE A 87 -5.60 -14.89 9.66
N ARG A 88 -6.78 -14.85 10.26
CA ARG A 88 -7.52 -16.05 10.67
C ARG A 88 -8.34 -16.60 9.51
N THR A 89 -8.20 -17.90 9.25
CA THR A 89 -9.11 -18.64 8.36
C THR A 89 -10.32 -19.13 9.14
N LEU A 90 -11.52 -18.84 8.66
CA LEU A 90 -12.76 -19.48 9.11
C LEU A 90 -13.17 -20.50 8.04
N TYR A 91 -12.90 -21.78 8.30
CA TYR A 91 -13.15 -22.85 7.33
C TYR A 91 -14.59 -22.84 6.81
N GLY A 92 -14.73 -22.93 5.49
CA GLY A 92 -16.04 -22.85 4.82
C GLY A 92 -16.68 -21.47 4.76
N TYR A 93 -16.17 -20.47 5.50
CA TYR A 93 -16.77 -19.14 5.58
C TYR A 93 -15.93 -18.07 4.88
N GLY A 94 -14.66 -17.91 5.27
CA GLY A 94 -13.80 -16.85 4.74
C GLY A 94 -12.64 -16.49 5.65
N TYR A 95 -12.33 -15.19 5.74
CA TYR A 95 -11.12 -14.70 6.39
C TYR A 95 -11.38 -13.46 7.26
N ALA A 96 -10.60 -13.31 8.32
CA ALA A 96 -10.65 -12.16 9.21
C ALA A 96 -9.25 -11.66 9.54
N PHE A 97 -9.10 -10.34 9.68
CA PHE A 97 -7.91 -9.77 10.30
C PHE A 97 -8.10 -9.74 11.82
N CYS A 98 -7.25 -10.44 12.58
CA CYS A 98 -7.33 -10.50 14.03
C CYS A 98 -6.20 -9.78 14.77
N GLY A 99 -5.13 -9.42 14.06
CA GLY A 99 -3.99 -8.69 14.64
C GLY A 99 -4.41 -7.34 15.21
N GLU A 100 -3.70 -6.90 16.25
CA GLU A 100 -3.87 -5.55 16.78
C GLU A 100 -3.39 -4.51 15.77
N ILE A 101 -4.13 -3.40 15.69
CA ILE A 101 -3.85 -2.30 14.78
C ILE A 101 -3.68 -1.06 15.62
N GLU A 102 -2.52 -0.46 15.50
CA GLU A 102 -2.23 0.85 16.06
C GLU A 102 -2.12 1.85 14.91
N ALA A 103 -2.64 3.06 15.12
CA ALA A 103 -2.33 4.13 14.20
C ALA A 103 -0.84 4.45 14.33
N ASP A 104 -0.13 4.52 13.20
CA ASP A 104 1.27 4.95 13.20
C ASP A 104 1.33 6.46 13.50
N ALA A 105 1.29 6.81 14.79
CA ALA A 105 1.45 8.17 15.27
C ALA A 105 2.90 8.67 15.14
N SER A 106 3.85 7.78 14.79
CA SER A 106 5.26 8.13 14.62
C SER A 106 5.53 8.92 13.33
N ARG A 107 4.55 8.95 12.41
CA ARG A 107 4.42 10.01 11.41
C ARG A 107 3.24 10.93 11.75
N SER A 108 3.27 11.48 12.97
CA SER A 108 2.99 12.91 13.08
C SER A 108 3.91 13.58 12.04
N PRO A 109 3.45 14.53 11.20
CA PRO A 109 4.40 15.31 10.42
C PRO A 109 5.41 15.82 11.44
N ASP A 110 6.67 15.37 11.37
CA ASP A 110 7.62 15.61 12.45
C ASP A 110 7.60 17.12 12.72
N PRO A 111 7.10 17.57 13.88
CA PRO A 111 6.92 18.99 14.14
C PRO A 111 8.27 19.72 14.23
N ARG A 112 9.39 18.98 14.26
CA ARG A 112 10.77 19.48 14.20
C ARG A 112 11.33 19.53 12.78
N LEU A 113 10.82 18.71 11.84
CA LEU A 113 11.00 18.91 10.40
C LEU A 113 9.90 19.86 9.92
N GLY A 114 10.09 21.16 10.09
CA GLY A 114 9.10 22.22 9.86
C GLY A 114 8.52 22.35 8.44
N ARG A 115 8.61 21.33 7.56
CA ARG A 115 8.01 21.29 6.22
C ARG A 115 7.60 19.86 5.85
N SER A 116 6.30 19.61 5.74
CA SER A 116 5.77 18.41 5.07
C SER A 116 5.56 18.70 3.59
N PHE A 117 6.15 17.92 2.70
CA PHE A 117 5.97 18.07 1.25
C PHE A 117 4.96 17.03 0.73
N ARG A 118 4.04 17.48 -0.13
CA ARG A 118 3.00 16.64 -0.73
C ARG A 118 2.80 17.05 -2.19
N VAL A 119 2.44 16.10 -3.04
CA VAL A 119 2.05 16.32 -4.44
C VAL A 119 0.57 15.98 -4.57
N ILE A 120 -0.20 16.89 -5.17
CA ILE A 120 -1.60 16.67 -5.48
C ILE A 120 -1.70 16.40 -6.99
N LEU A 121 -2.25 15.26 -7.37
CA LEU A 121 -2.45 14.84 -8.75
C LEU A 121 -3.91 14.43 -8.94
N GLY A 122 -4.72 15.34 -9.49
CA GLY A 122 -6.17 15.15 -9.52
C GLY A 122 -6.75 15.07 -8.11
N ASP A 123 -7.39 13.94 -7.79
CA ASP A 123 -7.95 13.61 -6.47
C ASP A 123 -6.96 12.89 -5.55
N ARG A 124 -5.75 12.57 -6.03
CA ARG A 124 -4.74 11.83 -5.27
C ARG A 124 -3.79 12.78 -4.55
N GLU A 125 -3.57 12.52 -3.27
CA GLU A 125 -2.56 13.19 -2.46
C GLU A 125 -1.39 12.23 -2.16
N ILE A 126 -0.18 12.63 -2.55
CA ILE A 126 1.03 11.81 -2.41
C ILE A 126 1.99 12.51 -1.45
N SER A 127 2.22 11.88 -0.30
CA SER A 127 3.20 12.33 0.70
C SER A 127 4.64 12.10 0.23
N LEU A 128 5.48 13.14 0.26
CA LEU A 128 6.91 13.02 -0.03
C LEU A 128 7.74 12.98 1.26
N GLY A 129 8.60 11.96 1.35
CA GLY A 129 9.66 11.88 2.38
C GLY A 129 10.99 12.40 1.84
N ARG A 130 12.03 12.43 2.68
CA ARG A 130 13.41 12.72 2.23
C ARG A 130 13.82 11.78 1.09
N GLY A 131 14.62 12.29 0.16
CA GLY A 131 15.11 11.55 -1.01
C GLY A 131 14.45 11.97 -2.33
N ALA A 132 14.81 11.24 -3.39
CA ALA A 132 14.35 11.52 -4.75
C ALA A 132 13.09 10.71 -5.11
N HIS A 133 12.07 11.41 -5.63
CA HIS A 133 10.80 10.87 -6.09
C HIS A 133 10.66 11.16 -7.57
N LEU A 134 10.63 10.10 -8.38
CA LEU A 134 10.51 10.24 -9.82
C LEU A 134 9.04 10.40 -10.22
N LEU A 135 8.77 11.41 -11.05
CA LEU A 135 7.51 11.61 -11.76
C LEU A 135 7.63 11.07 -13.19
N GLY A 136 6.61 10.34 -13.62
CA GLY A 136 6.45 10.02 -15.03
C GLY A 136 5.53 8.84 -15.29
N ARG A 137 5.51 8.40 -16.54
CA ARG A 137 4.70 7.27 -17.02
C ARG A 137 5.39 5.91 -16.82
N ALA A 138 6.58 5.86 -16.21
CA ALA A 138 7.21 4.58 -15.87
C ALA A 138 6.48 3.93 -14.69
N ASN A 139 6.22 2.62 -14.78
CA ASN A 139 5.57 1.84 -13.71
C ASN A 139 6.41 1.75 -12.42
N LYS A 140 7.67 2.23 -12.44
CA LYS A 140 8.57 2.36 -11.29
C LYS A 140 8.67 3.79 -10.73
N ALA A 141 7.95 4.75 -11.32
CA ALA A 141 7.92 6.11 -10.82
C ALA A 141 7.20 6.14 -9.46
N ALA A 142 7.80 6.80 -8.47
CA ALA A 142 7.17 7.01 -7.16
C ALA A 142 5.85 7.80 -7.30
N ILE A 143 5.76 8.64 -8.34
CA ILE A 143 4.58 9.43 -8.69
C ILE A 143 4.25 9.14 -10.15
N PHE A 144 3.31 8.21 -10.36
CA PHE A 144 2.88 7.81 -11.69
C PHE A 144 1.83 8.77 -12.26
N VAL A 145 2.09 9.27 -13.48
CA VAL A 145 1.17 10.11 -14.24
C VAL A 145 0.85 9.41 -15.56
N ASP A 146 -0.43 9.06 -15.75
CA ASP A 146 -0.92 8.36 -16.94
C ASP A 146 -1.41 9.34 -18.00
N ASP A 147 -0.47 10.12 -18.54
CA ASP A 147 -0.73 11.11 -19.58
C ASP A 147 0.29 10.95 -20.70
N THR A 148 -0.18 10.95 -21.95
CA THR A 148 0.66 10.76 -23.14
C THR A 148 1.63 11.92 -23.38
N GLY A 149 1.34 13.11 -22.85
CA GLY A 149 2.26 14.25 -22.82
C GLY A 149 3.36 14.13 -21.76
N VAL A 150 3.31 13.11 -20.89
CA VAL A 150 4.28 12.89 -19.82
C VAL A 150 5.25 11.78 -20.16
N SER A 151 6.54 12.10 -20.09
CA SER A 151 7.64 11.18 -20.37
C SER A 151 7.74 10.07 -19.31
N ARG A 152 8.47 8.99 -19.63
CA ARG A 152 8.70 7.88 -18.67
C ARG A 152 9.36 8.35 -17.37
N HIS A 153 10.30 9.28 -17.48
CA HIS A 153 11.00 9.94 -16.38
C HIS A 153 10.92 11.45 -16.60
N HIS A 154 9.74 12.04 -16.44
CA HIS A 154 9.48 13.41 -16.85
C HIS A 154 10.10 14.43 -15.89
N ALA A 155 9.98 14.19 -14.59
CA ALA A 155 10.52 15.10 -13.59
C ALA A 155 10.97 14.32 -12.34
N ARG A 156 11.74 14.99 -11.49
CA ARG A 156 12.17 14.47 -10.19
C ARG A 156 11.93 15.53 -9.12
N ILE A 157 11.34 15.10 -8.00
CA ILE A 157 11.28 15.91 -6.79
C ILE A 157 12.27 15.34 -5.79
N THR A 158 13.22 16.14 -5.33
CA THR A 158 14.18 15.77 -4.29
C THR A 158 13.86 16.53 -3.02
N ILE A 159 13.67 15.81 -1.92
CA ILE A 159 13.46 16.40 -0.59
C ILE A 159 14.72 16.21 0.25
N ASP A 160 15.30 17.31 0.71
CA ASP A 160 16.48 17.32 1.58
C ASP A 160 16.23 18.16 2.85
N GLU A 161 17.30 18.50 3.57
CA GLU A 161 17.22 19.31 4.80
C GLU A 161 16.83 20.78 4.54
N HIS A 162 17.05 21.27 3.33
CA HIS A 162 16.86 22.66 2.93
C HIS A 162 15.49 22.89 2.26
N GLY A 163 14.90 21.84 1.69
CA GLY A 163 13.52 21.86 1.20
C GLY A 163 13.25 20.87 0.08
N ALA A 164 12.37 21.27 -0.84
CA ALA A 164 12.04 20.50 -2.03
C ALA A 164 12.64 21.16 -3.26
N LYS A 165 13.32 20.36 -4.10
CA LYS A 165 13.78 20.74 -5.42
C LYS A 165 13.00 19.96 -6.46
N LEU A 166 12.33 20.66 -7.37
CA LEU A 166 11.75 20.08 -8.59
C LEU A 166 12.73 20.26 -9.74
N GLU A 167 12.97 19.18 -10.46
CA GLU A 167 13.83 19.16 -11.64
C GLU A 167 13.05 18.54 -12.79
N ASP A 168 12.96 19.27 -13.89
CA ASP A 168 12.52 18.72 -15.18
C ASP A 168 13.67 17.88 -15.74
N LEU A 169 13.40 16.59 -15.99
CA LEU A 169 14.40 15.67 -16.51
C LEU A 169 14.42 15.66 -18.04
N GLY A 170 13.51 16.40 -18.68
CA GLY A 170 13.39 16.50 -20.12
C GLY A 170 12.87 15.22 -20.75
N GLY A 171 11.79 15.34 -21.53
CA GLY A 171 11.45 14.36 -22.54
C GLY A 171 12.17 14.70 -23.84
N VAL A 172 13.12 13.87 -24.29
CA VAL A 172 13.38 13.80 -25.72
C VAL A 172 12.08 13.26 -26.33
N GLY A 173 11.44 14.08 -27.18
CA GLY A 173 10.27 13.68 -27.97
C GLY A 173 10.55 12.46 -28.84
#